data_AF-A0A348V795-F1
#
_entry.id   AF-A0A348V795-F1
#
_cell.length_a   1.000
_cell.length_b   1.000
_cell.length_c   1.000
_cell.angle_alpha   90.00
_cell.angle_beta   90.00
_cell.angle_gamma   90.00
#
_symmetry.space_group_name_H-M   'P 1'
#
loop_
_entity.id
_entity.type
_entity.pdbx_description
1 polymer ?
#
loop_
_entity_poly.entity_id
_entity_poly.type
_entity_poly.pdbx_seq_one_letter_code
_entity_poly.pdbx_strand_id
1 'polypeptide(L)'
;MDLLRNKVSVEKVNLENFAANVHRASTQDPFNFQFLIDAFAKEKDTTVVKEKAPWRITANEVILMNGRLQYNIDTVPQTPGQFNASHLDVNNLNFKGKLDFLSLEDMQVDIILLSFWERYAGLAVYDLKAAAKANGAQITSDKLAVSLNRSEVRVADARYDRETKEFYLKAGSEMVDPQDVSIFTSRFAHLDKPISFETEAEGKLPQATLHKLEFQYGSETKINLSGEISDYSNLNNSDLKADIRQLKVSQDDLQEFIRVGALNYESPIQL
;
A
#
# COMPACT_ATOMS: atom_id res chain seq x y z
N MET A 1 30.63 -15.57 14.72
CA MET A 1 30.12 -16.92 14.37
C MET A 1 28.92 -16.87 13.41
N ASP A 2 28.22 -15.73 13.28
CA ASP A 2 27.01 -15.61 12.43
C ASP A 2 27.26 -15.80 10.93
N LEU A 3 28.38 -15.28 10.39
CA LEU A 3 28.73 -15.42 8.96
C LEU A 3 28.90 -16.88 8.50
N LEU A 4 29.37 -17.77 9.38
CA LEU A 4 29.53 -19.21 9.10
C LEU A 4 28.20 -19.98 9.09
N ARG A 5 27.09 -19.31 9.45
CA ARG A 5 25.73 -19.86 9.48
C ARG A 5 24.80 -19.16 8.49
N ASN A 6 25.35 -18.53 7.45
CA ASN A 6 24.62 -17.71 6.48
C ASN A 6 23.74 -16.65 7.16
N LYS A 7 24.24 -16.03 8.25
CA LYS A 7 23.53 -14.98 8.97
C LYS A 7 24.34 -13.69 8.92
N VAL A 8 23.68 -12.62 8.50
CA VAL A 8 24.15 -11.24 8.65
C VAL A 8 23.27 -10.59 9.72
N SER A 9 23.89 -10.09 10.78
CA SER A 9 23.21 -9.38 11.85
C SER A 9 23.82 -8.00 12.01
N VAL A 10 22.98 -6.99 11.88
CA VAL A 10 23.33 -5.59 12.02
C VAL A 10 22.60 -5.05 13.23
N GLU A 11 23.34 -4.73 14.29
CA GLU A 11 22.73 -4.19 15.51
C GLU A 11 22.10 -2.83 15.24
N LYS A 12 22.82 -1.95 14.54
CA LYS A 12 22.35 -0.61 14.21
C LYS A 12 22.86 -0.15 12.87
N VAL A 13 21.96 0.36 12.04
CA VAL A 13 22.25 1.16 10.85
C VAL A 13 21.78 2.58 11.13
N ASN A 14 22.67 3.56 11.02
CA ASN A 14 22.30 4.96 10.97
C ASN A 14 22.84 5.58 9.68
N LEU A 15 21.96 6.14 8.86
CA LEU A 15 22.32 6.83 7.63
C LEU A 15 21.57 8.16 7.55
N GLU A 16 22.32 9.24 7.35
CA GLU A 16 21.78 10.60 7.34
C GLU A 16 22.18 11.31 6.04
N ASN A 17 21.32 12.20 5.55
CA ASN A 17 21.59 13.06 4.38
C ASN A 17 22.01 12.28 3.12
N PHE A 18 21.35 11.16 2.87
CA PHE A 18 21.68 10.29 1.73
C PHE A 18 20.85 10.62 0.49
N ALA A 19 21.37 10.25 -0.67
CA ALA A 19 20.67 10.35 -1.94
C ALA A 19 20.83 9.06 -2.74
N ALA A 20 19.74 8.59 -3.33
CA ALA A 20 19.72 7.50 -4.28
C ALA A 20 19.03 7.96 -5.56
N ASN A 21 19.68 7.79 -6.71
CA ASN A 21 19.10 8.06 -8.01
C ASN A 21 19.16 6.80 -8.85
N VAL A 22 18.00 6.17 -9.03
CA VAL A 22 17.82 4.94 -9.79
C VAL A 22 17.06 5.27 -11.05
N HIS A 23 17.58 4.85 -12.21
CA HIS A 23 16.81 4.93 -13.44
C HIS A 23 17.17 3.78 -14.38
N ARG A 24 16.28 3.56 -15.34
CA ARG A 24 16.41 2.61 -16.45
C ARG A 24 15.67 3.16 -17.65
N ALA A 25 16.12 2.84 -18.87
CA ALA A 25 15.48 3.34 -20.07
C ALA A 25 14.05 2.79 -20.22
N SER A 26 13.87 1.47 -20.23
CA SER A 26 12.58 0.78 -20.24
C SER A 26 12.48 -0.31 -19.16
N THR A 27 11.31 -0.93 -19.00
CA THR A 27 11.07 -2.06 -18.08
C THR A 27 11.85 -3.34 -18.41
N GLN A 28 12.54 -3.38 -19.55
CA GLN A 28 13.43 -4.49 -19.94
C GLN A 28 14.92 -4.12 -19.83
N ASP A 29 15.26 -2.83 -19.72
CA ASP A 29 16.65 -2.39 -19.69
C ASP A 29 17.27 -2.49 -18.28
N PRO A 30 18.58 -2.73 -18.17
CA PRO A 30 19.25 -2.76 -16.88
C PRO A 30 19.16 -1.41 -16.16
N PHE A 31 19.29 -1.43 -14.84
CA PHE A 31 19.42 -0.22 -14.03
C PHE A 31 20.77 0.46 -14.26
N ASN A 32 20.84 1.76 -13.98
CA ASN A 32 22.07 2.55 -14.03
C ASN A 32 23.20 2.07 -13.09
N PHE A 33 22.90 1.18 -12.14
CA PHE A 33 23.89 0.57 -11.23
C PHE A 33 24.22 -0.89 -11.57
N GLN A 34 23.74 -1.44 -12.69
CA GLN A 34 23.96 -2.85 -13.04
C GLN A 34 25.45 -3.23 -13.08
N PHE A 35 26.32 -2.30 -13.48
CA PHE A 35 27.77 -2.50 -13.49
C PHE A 35 28.35 -2.90 -12.11
N LEU A 36 27.76 -2.44 -11.00
CA LEU A 36 28.17 -2.82 -9.65
C LEU A 36 27.80 -4.28 -9.37
N ILE A 37 26.56 -4.67 -9.68
CA ILE A 37 26.10 -6.06 -9.53
C ILE A 37 27.00 -7.00 -10.34
N ASP A 38 27.27 -6.64 -11.59
CA ASP A 38 28.10 -7.44 -12.49
C ASP A 38 29.55 -7.56 -12.01
N ALA A 39 30.09 -6.54 -11.33
CA ALA A 39 31.44 -6.57 -10.76
C ALA A 39 31.56 -7.60 -9.63
N PHE A 40 30.54 -7.72 -8.78
CA PHE A 40 30.54 -8.67 -7.66
C PHE A 40 30.02 -10.06 -8.03
N ALA A 41 29.35 -10.23 -9.18
CA ALA A 41 28.85 -11.52 -9.63
C ALA A 41 29.93 -12.44 -10.25
N LYS A 42 31.13 -11.90 -10.55
CA LYS A 42 32.15 -12.59 -11.38
C LYS A 42 32.97 -13.67 -10.67
N GLU A 43 32.75 -13.95 -9.40
CA GLU A 43 33.33 -15.12 -8.72
C GLU A 43 32.41 -16.34 -8.85
N LYS A 44 32.39 -16.98 -10.03
CA LYS A 44 31.81 -18.31 -10.19
C LYS A 44 32.92 -19.35 -10.22
N ASP A 45 33.25 -19.88 -9.06
CA ASP A 45 33.97 -21.15 -8.96
C ASP A 45 33.06 -22.26 -9.49
N THR A 46 33.51 -23.01 -10.50
CA THR A 46 32.70 -23.90 -11.35
C THR A 46 32.37 -25.26 -10.73
N THR A 47 32.50 -25.42 -9.41
CA THR A 47 32.20 -26.67 -8.72
C THR A 47 30.77 -26.68 -8.16
N VAL A 48 29.90 -27.47 -8.81
CA VAL A 48 28.62 -28.04 -8.32
C VAL A 48 27.84 -27.11 -7.37
N VAL A 49 26.88 -26.37 -7.93
CA VAL A 49 25.89 -25.59 -7.16
C VAL A 49 24.96 -26.57 -6.43
N LYS A 50 25.36 -27.04 -5.24
CA LYS A 50 24.36 -27.32 -4.19
C LYS A 50 23.60 -26.01 -3.96
N GLU A 51 22.27 -26.06 -3.87
CA GLU A 51 21.47 -24.89 -3.49
C GLU A 51 22.14 -24.22 -2.28
N LYS A 52 22.64 -23.00 -2.50
CA LYS A 52 23.25 -22.23 -1.42
C LYS A 52 22.12 -21.86 -0.46
N ALA A 53 22.22 -22.32 0.78
CA ALA A 53 21.25 -21.97 1.81
C ALA A 53 21.09 -20.43 1.88
N PRO A 54 19.85 -19.92 2.01
CA PRO A 54 19.58 -18.50 1.98
C PRO A 54 20.26 -17.78 3.15
N TRP A 55 20.61 -16.51 2.92
CA TRP A 55 21.15 -15.66 3.98
C TRP A 55 20.03 -15.08 4.82
N ARG A 56 20.09 -15.25 6.14
CA ARG A 56 19.22 -14.52 7.07
C ARG A 56 19.83 -13.15 7.36
N ILE A 57 19.09 -12.09 7.09
CA ILE A 57 19.49 -10.70 7.32
C ILE A 57 18.63 -10.14 8.45
N THR A 58 19.29 -9.72 9.52
CA THR A 58 18.65 -9.10 10.67
C THR A 58 19.21 -7.69 10.87
N ALA A 59 18.32 -6.72 11.07
CA ALA A 59 18.66 -5.36 11.42
C ALA A 59 17.79 -4.93 12.61
N ASN A 60 18.40 -4.85 13.80
CA ASN A 60 17.68 -4.60 15.06
C ASN A 60 17.23 -3.14 15.20
N GLU A 61 18.01 -2.21 14.66
CA GLU A 61 17.64 -0.80 14.54
C GLU A 61 18.15 -0.24 13.20
N VAL A 62 17.23 0.23 12.36
CA VAL A 62 17.55 0.98 11.15
C VAL A 62 16.98 2.36 11.29
N ILE A 63 17.84 3.37 11.20
CA ILE A 63 17.50 4.79 11.22
C ILE A 63 18.01 5.40 9.91
N LEU A 64 17.09 5.88 9.11
CA LEU A 64 17.37 6.68 7.91
C LEU A 64 16.83 8.08 8.15
N MET A 65 17.64 9.11 7.95
CA MET A 65 17.22 10.50 8.15
C MET A 65 17.56 11.35 6.93
N ASN A 66 16.61 12.20 6.55
CA ASN A 66 16.76 13.18 5.48
C ASN A 66 17.25 12.57 4.14
N GLY A 67 16.64 11.46 3.74
CA GLY A 67 16.92 10.81 2.47
C GLY A 67 16.25 11.47 1.28
N ARG A 68 16.90 11.39 0.12
CA ARG A 68 16.30 11.67 -1.19
C ARG A 68 16.38 10.44 -2.07
N LEU A 69 15.25 10.00 -2.62
CA LEU A 69 15.19 8.87 -3.53
C LEU A 69 14.48 9.30 -4.80
N GLN A 70 15.16 9.11 -5.93
CA GLN A 70 14.55 9.27 -7.24
C GLN A 70 14.56 7.92 -7.97
N TYR A 71 13.42 7.57 -8.56
CA TYR A 71 13.24 6.40 -9.43
C TYR A 71 12.55 6.82 -10.73
N ASN A 72 13.11 6.48 -11.90
CA ASN A 72 12.48 6.75 -13.19
C ASN A 72 12.62 5.60 -14.20
N ILE A 73 11.57 5.38 -14.99
CA ILE A 73 11.63 4.62 -16.25
C ILE A 73 11.48 5.61 -17.40
N ASP A 74 12.57 5.88 -18.12
CA ASP A 74 12.66 7.04 -19.03
C ASP A 74 11.65 7.00 -20.19
N THR A 75 11.23 5.81 -20.63
CA THR A 75 10.24 5.63 -21.70
C THR A 75 8.79 5.79 -21.25
N VAL A 76 8.52 5.81 -19.94
CA VAL A 76 7.15 5.95 -19.42
C VAL A 76 6.87 7.45 -19.23
N PRO A 77 5.67 7.95 -19.59
CA PRO A 77 5.31 9.32 -19.30
C PRO A 77 5.05 9.54 -17.81
N GLN A 78 5.48 10.70 -17.31
CA GLN A 78 5.10 11.18 -16.00
C GLN A 78 3.61 11.54 -15.95
N THR A 79 3.02 11.44 -14.77
CA THR A 79 1.61 11.81 -14.51
C THR A 79 1.52 12.77 -13.32
N PRO A 80 1.90 14.06 -13.49
CA PRO A 80 1.88 15.02 -12.39
C PRO A 80 0.52 15.10 -11.70
N GLY A 81 0.51 15.13 -10.37
CA GLY A 81 -0.70 15.11 -9.54
C GLY A 81 -1.34 13.74 -9.37
N GLN A 82 -0.78 12.69 -9.98
CA GLN A 82 -1.21 11.30 -9.79
C GLN A 82 -0.02 10.40 -9.45
N PHE A 83 -0.25 9.42 -8.58
CA PHE A 83 0.75 8.45 -8.20
C PHE A 83 1.20 7.63 -9.42
N ASN A 84 2.50 7.57 -9.63
CA ASN A 84 3.11 6.84 -10.73
C ASN A 84 4.22 5.94 -10.23
N ALA A 85 3.99 4.63 -10.21
CA ALA A 85 5.01 3.68 -9.76
C ALA A 85 6.27 3.67 -10.65
N SER A 86 6.21 4.24 -11.86
CA SER A 86 7.36 4.36 -12.77
C SER A 86 8.17 5.63 -12.55
N HIS A 87 7.65 6.61 -11.80
CA HIS A 87 8.31 7.87 -11.50
C HIS A 87 8.07 8.26 -10.05
N LEU A 88 9.12 8.13 -9.23
CA LEU A 88 9.10 8.51 -7.82
C LEU A 88 10.18 9.56 -7.57
N ASP A 89 9.81 10.61 -6.84
CA ASP A 89 10.69 11.68 -6.39
C ASP A 89 10.42 11.97 -4.92
N VAL A 90 10.99 11.11 -4.10
CA VAL A 90 10.82 11.07 -2.65
C VAL A 90 11.86 11.96 -1.99
N ASN A 91 11.38 12.93 -1.21
CA ASN A 91 12.19 13.87 -0.46
C ASN A 91 11.87 13.76 1.04
N ASN A 92 12.82 14.20 1.86
CA ASN A 92 12.72 14.16 3.33
C ASN A 92 12.34 12.77 3.85
N LEU A 93 12.91 11.72 3.24
CA LEU A 93 12.67 10.34 3.66
C LEU A 93 13.30 10.11 5.04
N ASN A 94 12.46 9.85 6.03
CA ASN A 94 12.86 9.40 7.34
C ASN A 94 12.25 8.04 7.62
N PHE A 95 13.04 7.12 8.15
CA PHE A 95 12.61 5.78 8.51
C PHE A 95 13.22 5.39 9.85
N LYS A 96 12.43 4.76 10.70
CA LYS A 96 12.88 4.05 11.89
C LYS A 96 12.16 2.72 11.96
N GLY A 97 12.92 1.63 12.07
CA GLY A 97 12.32 0.30 12.19
C GLY A 97 13.33 -0.81 12.41
N LYS A 98 12.83 -2.03 12.35
CA LYS A 98 13.61 -3.26 12.43
C LYS A 98 13.15 -4.28 11.39
N LEU A 99 14.06 -5.16 11.00
CA LEU A 99 13.86 -6.16 9.96
C LEU A 99 14.51 -7.48 10.39
N ASP A 100 13.78 -8.59 10.25
CA ASP A 100 14.34 -9.94 10.19
C ASP A 100 13.83 -10.56 8.89
N PHE A 101 14.73 -10.92 7.99
CA PHE A 101 14.39 -11.45 6.68
C PHE A 101 15.23 -12.68 6.39
N LEU A 102 14.56 -13.80 6.11
CA LEU A 102 15.18 -15.00 5.55
C LEU A 102 14.69 -15.23 4.12
N SER A 103 13.37 -15.11 3.93
CA SER A 103 12.70 -15.29 2.64
C SER A 103 11.36 -14.56 2.66
N LEU A 104 10.63 -14.62 1.55
CA LEU A 104 9.25 -14.14 1.52
C LEU A 104 8.32 -14.95 2.45
N GLU A 105 8.69 -16.16 2.86
CA GLU A 105 7.92 -17.03 3.76
C GLU A 105 8.31 -16.86 5.23
N ASP A 106 9.48 -16.30 5.52
CA ASP A 106 9.98 -16.04 6.86
C ASP A 106 10.60 -14.65 6.89
N MET A 107 9.75 -13.67 7.23
CA MET A 107 10.17 -12.30 7.45
C MET A 107 9.33 -11.63 8.53
N GLN A 108 9.92 -10.68 9.22
CA GLN A 108 9.25 -9.80 10.15
C GLN A 108 9.77 -8.37 9.96
N VAL A 109 8.85 -7.43 9.84
CA VAL A 109 9.12 -6.00 9.70
C VAL A 109 8.35 -5.26 10.79
N ASP A 110 9.00 -4.30 11.42
CA ASP A 110 8.34 -3.36 12.32
C ASP A 110 8.85 -1.95 12.02
N ILE A 111 7.95 -1.16 11.45
CA ILE A 111 8.11 0.23 11.08
C ILE A 111 7.55 1.07 12.22
N ILE A 112 8.44 1.73 12.94
CA ILE A 112 8.12 2.63 14.05
C ILE A 112 7.80 4.03 13.52
N LEU A 113 8.44 4.42 12.42
CA LEU A 113 8.21 5.66 11.70
C LEU A 113 8.63 5.48 10.25
N LEU A 114 7.78 5.89 9.32
CA LEU A 114 8.16 6.21 7.96
C LEU A 114 7.46 7.51 7.57
N SER A 115 8.25 8.49 7.12
CA SER A 115 7.74 9.78 6.64
C SER A 115 8.49 10.21 5.40
N PHE A 116 7.79 10.77 4.41
CA PHE A 116 8.41 11.35 3.22
C PHE A 116 7.41 12.21 2.44
N TRP A 117 7.92 12.96 1.47
CA TRP A 117 7.12 13.65 0.47
C TRP A 117 7.49 13.17 -0.93
N GLU A 118 6.54 12.56 -1.64
CA GLU A 118 6.64 12.27 -3.07
C GLU A 118 6.15 13.48 -3.87
N ARG A 119 7.07 14.12 -4.61
CA ARG A 119 6.82 15.42 -5.24
C ARG A 119 5.94 15.37 -6.47
N TYR A 120 6.01 14.30 -7.27
CA TYR A 120 5.27 14.25 -8.54
C TYR A 120 3.77 14.10 -8.34
N ALA A 121 3.37 13.26 -7.38
CA ALA A 121 1.98 12.96 -7.05
C ALA A 121 1.41 13.96 -6.03
N GLY A 122 2.25 14.72 -5.32
CA GLY A 122 1.80 15.58 -4.21
C GLY A 122 1.37 14.78 -2.98
N LEU A 123 2.00 13.62 -2.76
CA LEU A 123 1.72 12.72 -1.65
C LEU A 123 2.72 12.95 -0.51
N ALA A 124 2.24 13.45 0.63
CA ALA A 124 2.98 13.46 1.88
C ALA A 124 2.53 12.30 2.77
N VAL A 125 3.49 11.50 3.22
CA VAL A 125 3.33 10.53 4.31
C VAL A 125 3.98 11.13 5.53
N TYR A 126 3.18 11.49 6.54
CA TYR A 126 3.69 12.13 7.76
C TYR A 126 4.15 11.11 8.79
N ASP A 127 3.37 10.03 8.94
CA ASP A 127 3.65 8.96 9.89
C ASP A 127 3.02 7.68 9.35
N LEU A 128 3.86 6.71 8.99
CA LEU A 128 3.45 5.34 8.75
C LEU A 128 4.07 4.45 9.81
N LYS A 129 3.21 3.69 10.48
CA LYS A 129 3.55 2.65 11.44
C LYS A 129 2.98 1.35 10.95
N ALA A 130 3.80 0.31 10.91
CA ALA A 130 3.38 -0.99 10.40
C ALA A 130 4.17 -2.10 11.08
N ALA A 131 3.49 -3.13 11.57
CA ALA A 131 4.12 -4.39 11.93
C ALA A 131 3.58 -5.48 11.01
N ALA A 132 4.48 -6.21 10.35
CA ALA A 132 4.09 -7.29 9.45
C ALA A 132 4.96 -8.52 9.68
N LYS A 133 4.35 -9.70 9.58
CA LYS A 133 5.04 -10.99 9.68
C LYS A 133 4.58 -11.92 8.57
N ALA A 134 5.53 -12.55 7.90
CA ALA A 134 5.27 -13.69 7.03
C ALA A 134 5.64 -15.00 7.75
N ASN A 135 4.77 -15.99 7.64
CA ASN A 135 5.01 -17.36 8.08
C ASN A 135 4.43 -18.33 7.04
N GLY A 136 5.29 -18.91 6.21
CA GLY A 136 4.86 -19.65 5.03
C GLY A 136 4.16 -18.74 4.02
N ALA A 137 2.99 -19.15 3.55
CA ALA A 137 2.18 -18.36 2.62
C ALA A 137 1.44 -17.19 3.28
N GLN A 138 1.27 -17.21 4.61
CA GLN A 138 0.49 -16.23 5.35
C GLN A 138 1.31 -14.99 5.68
N ILE A 139 0.71 -13.83 5.44
CA ILE A 139 1.19 -12.52 5.84
C ILE A 139 0.16 -11.93 6.81
N THR A 140 0.60 -11.50 7.98
CA THR A 140 -0.26 -10.85 8.97
C THR A 140 0.27 -9.50 9.38
N SER A 141 -0.63 -8.60 9.75
CA SER A 141 -0.36 -7.28 10.33
C SER A 141 -1.47 -6.94 11.32
N ASP A 142 -1.11 -6.66 12.56
CA ASP A 142 -2.03 -6.30 13.64
C ASP A 142 -1.98 -4.80 13.99
N LYS A 143 -1.13 -4.05 13.27
CA LYS A 143 -0.90 -2.63 13.54
C LYS A 143 -0.39 -1.96 12.28
N LEU A 144 -1.30 -1.45 11.48
CA LEU A 144 -0.98 -0.48 10.43
C LEU A 144 -1.73 0.81 10.69
N ALA A 145 -1.00 1.91 10.74
CA ALA A 145 -1.57 3.24 10.79
C ALA A 145 -0.78 4.14 9.85
N VAL A 146 -1.49 4.91 9.04
CA VAL A 146 -0.89 5.85 8.11
C VAL A 146 -1.59 7.20 8.24
N SER A 147 -0.79 8.26 8.29
CA SER A 147 -1.23 9.65 8.18
C SER A 147 -0.66 10.24 6.91
N LEU A 148 -1.55 10.58 5.98
CA LEU A 148 -1.28 11.21 4.70
C LEU A 148 -1.78 12.65 4.74
N ASN A 149 -1.26 13.51 3.87
CA ASN A 149 -1.85 14.79 3.47
C ASN A 149 -2.97 15.34 4.41
N ARG A 150 -4.22 14.93 4.19
CA ARG A 150 -5.42 15.27 4.99
C ARG A 150 -6.21 14.02 5.41
N SER A 151 -5.58 12.84 5.37
CA SER A 151 -6.23 11.56 5.61
C SER A 151 -5.48 10.74 6.65
N GLU A 152 -6.19 9.97 7.46
CA GLU A 152 -5.63 8.91 8.28
C GLU A 152 -6.32 7.58 7.98
N VAL A 153 -5.60 6.47 8.07
CA VAL A 153 -6.19 5.13 7.97
C VAL A 153 -5.54 4.24 9.00
N ARG A 154 -6.34 3.45 9.70
CA ARG A 154 -5.90 2.42 10.64
C ARG A 154 -6.41 1.06 10.20
N VAL A 155 -5.55 0.06 10.27
CA VAL A 155 -5.89 -1.34 10.07
C VAL A 155 -5.52 -2.07 11.35
N ALA A 156 -6.55 -2.58 12.02
CA ALA A 156 -6.42 -3.27 13.29
C ALA A 156 -6.02 -4.74 13.10
N ASP A 157 -6.38 -5.33 11.95
CA ASP A 157 -6.00 -6.69 11.61
C ASP A 157 -6.06 -6.85 10.08
N ALA A 158 -4.98 -7.32 9.49
CA ALA A 158 -4.91 -7.71 8.11
C ALA A 158 -4.20 -9.05 8.01
N ARG A 159 -4.80 -9.97 7.26
CA ARG A 159 -4.27 -11.30 7.00
C ARG A 159 -4.44 -11.58 5.52
N TYR A 160 -3.41 -12.16 4.91
CA TYR A 160 -3.46 -12.56 3.52
C TYR A 160 -2.65 -13.83 3.30
N ASP A 161 -3.25 -14.82 2.65
CA ASP A 161 -2.57 -16.02 2.21
C ASP A 161 -2.24 -15.92 0.72
N ARG A 162 -0.96 -16.00 0.39
CA ARG A 162 -0.50 -15.86 -1.00
C ARG A 162 -0.87 -17.03 -1.90
N GLU A 163 -1.09 -18.21 -1.34
CA GLU A 163 -1.42 -19.42 -2.10
C GLU A 163 -2.92 -19.55 -2.25
N THR A 164 -3.67 -19.52 -1.15
CA THR A 164 -5.13 -19.70 -1.17
C THR A 164 -5.86 -18.45 -1.65
N LYS A 165 -5.21 -17.27 -1.59
CA LYS A 165 -5.80 -15.95 -1.85
C LYS A 165 -6.86 -15.55 -0.83
N GLU A 166 -6.90 -16.24 0.31
CA GLU A 166 -7.77 -15.88 1.42
C GLU A 166 -7.26 -14.62 2.10
N PHE A 167 -8.18 -13.78 2.57
CA PHE A 167 -7.86 -12.55 3.27
C PHE A 167 -8.85 -12.29 4.40
N TYR A 168 -8.39 -11.51 5.37
CA TYR A 168 -9.20 -10.88 6.39
C TYR A 168 -8.68 -9.45 6.59
N LEU A 169 -9.60 -8.49 6.77
CA LEU A 169 -9.28 -7.09 6.94
C LEU A 169 -10.25 -6.47 7.94
N LYS A 170 -9.71 -5.82 8.97
CA LYS A 170 -10.43 -4.91 9.86
C LYS A 170 -9.76 -3.55 9.82
N ALA A 171 -10.44 -2.57 9.23
CA ALA A 171 -9.88 -1.25 8.97
C ALA A 171 -10.88 -0.14 9.29
N GLY A 172 -10.37 1.06 9.51
CA GLY A 172 -11.20 2.23 9.71
C GLY A 172 -10.42 3.54 9.59
N SER A 173 -11.18 4.62 9.53
CA SER A 173 -10.69 5.99 9.51
C SER A 173 -11.76 6.92 10.02
N GLU A 174 -11.35 7.93 10.79
CA GLU A 174 -12.21 9.05 11.18
C GLU A 174 -12.18 10.20 10.16
N MET A 175 -11.17 10.22 9.29
CA MET A 175 -10.94 11.30 8.34
C MET A 175 -10.15 10.78 7.13
N VAL A 176 -10.84 10.67 6.00
CA VAL A 176 -10.24 10.54 4.67
C VAL A 176 -10.73 11.70 3.83
N ASP A 177 -9.79 12.43 3.26
CA ASP A 177 -10.06 13.45 2.25
C ASP A 177 -10.11 12.77 0.87
N PRO A 178 -11.22 12.82 0.11
CA PRO A 178 -11.30 12.19 -1.20
C PRO A 178 -10.23 12.67 -2.19
N GLN A 179 -9.68 13.87 -2.00
CA GLN A 179 -8.60 14.37 -2.83
C GLN A 179 -7.29 13.58 -2.63
N ASP A 180 -7.05 13.03 -1.44
CA ASP A 180 -5.90 12.15 -1.21
C ASP A 180 -6.10 10.78 -1.89
N VAL A 181 -7.34 10.29 -1.92
CA VAL A 181 -7.70 9.10 -2.72
C VAL A 181 -7.53 9.39 -4.21
N SER A 182 -7.82 10.63 -4.63
CA SER A 182 -7.74 11.05 -6.03
C SER A 182 -6.33 11.00 -6.62
N ILE A 183 -5.31 11.06 -5.76
CA ILE A 183 -3.90 10.85 -6.13
C ILE A 183 -3.72 9.48 -6.80
N PHE A 184 -4.46 8.47 -6.34
CA PHE A 184 -4.37 7.10 -6.85
C PHE A 184 -5.41 6.79 -7.93
N THR A 185 -6.49 7.57 -8.02
CA THR A 185 -7.57 7.35 -8.99
C THR A 185 -8.47 8.58 -9.15
N SER A 186 -8.60 9.09 -10.36
CA SER A 186 -9.42 10.27 -10.65
C SER A 186 -10.93 10.10 -10.39
N ARG A 187 -11.41 8.87 -10.15
CA ARG A 187 -12.84 8.56 -9.96
C ARG A 187 -13.47 9.21 -8.72
N PHE A 188 -12.65 9.67 -7.78
CA PHE A 188 -13.11 10.31 -6.56
C PHE A 188 -12.82 11.82 -6.53
N ALA A 189 -12.27 12.38 -7.62
CA ALA A 189 -11.81 13.77 -7.66
C ALA A 189 -12.94 14.80 -7.49
N HIS A 190 -14.18 14.44 -7.82
CA HIS A 190 -15.36 15.29 -7.67
C HIS A 190 -15.97 15.26 -6.26
N LEU A 191 -15.53 14.34 -5.39
CA LEU A 191 -15.98 14.31 -4.00
C LEU A 191 -15.23 15.35 -3.17
N ASP A 192 -15.95 16.06 -2.32
CA ASP A 192 -15.42 17.23 -1.59
C ASP A 192 -15.67 17.18 -0.07
N LYS A 193 -16.40 16.18 0.43
CA LYS A 193 -16.69 16.02 1.86
C LYS A 193 -15.78 14.97 2.49
N PRO A 194 -15.43 15.13 3.78
CA PRO A 194 -14.64 14.14 4.49
C PRO A 194 -15.40 12.81 4.60
N ILE A 195 -14.66 11.72 4.51
CA ILE A 195 -15.15 10.36 4.67
C ILE A 195 -14.66 9.84 6.02
N SER A 196 -15.55 9.20 6.78
CA SER A 196 -15.15 8.29 7.85
C SER A 196 -15.74 6.90 7.59
N PHE A 197 -15.03 5.86 8.02
CA PHE A 197 -15.53 4.51 7.88
C PHE A 197 -14.96 3.56 8.93
N GLU A 198 -15.72 2.51 9.21
CA GLU A 198 -15.24 1.27 9.81
C GLU A 198 -15.66 0.11 8.93
N THR A 199 -14.76 -0.84 8.71
CA THR A 199 -15.04 -2.00 7.88
C THR A 199 -14.39 -3.27 8.43
N GLU A 200 -15.12 -4.38 8.28
CA GLU A 200 -14.61 -5.73 8.50
C GLU A 200 -15.01 -6.59 7.30
N ALA A 201 -14.01 -7.12 6.60
CA ALA A 201 -14.19 -7.90 5.39
C ALA A 201 -13.26 -9.11 5.36
N GLU A 202 -13.72 -10.18 4.72
CA GLU A 202 -12.94 -11.39 4.51
C GLU A 202 -13.36 -12.10 3.23
N GLY A 203 -12.63 -13.14 2.84
CA GLY A 203 -13.02 -14.00 1.74
C GLY A 203 -11.82 -14.54 0.99
N LYS A 204 -12.04 -14.94 -0.26
CA LYS A 204 -11.01 -15.46 -1.15
C LYS A 204 -11.07 -14.70 -2.46
N LEU A 205 -10.04 -13.91 -2.76
CA LEU A 205 -10.07 -13.00 -3.91
C LEU A 205 -10.36 -13.77 -5.23
N PRO A 206 -11.26 -13.27 -6.10
CA PRO A 206 -11.93 -11.97 -6.03
C PRO A 206 -13.28 -11.95 -5.29
N GLN A 207 -13.65 -13.01 -4.58
CA GLN A 207 -14.84 -13.04 -3.71
C GLN A 207 -14.55 -12.29 -2.41
N ALA A 208 -15.53 -11.55 -1.93
CA ALA A 208 -15.44 -10.83 -0.66
C ALA A 208 -16.78 -10.80 0.06
N THR A 209 -16.72 -11.03 1.37
CA THR A 209 -17.82 -10.82 2.31
C THR A 209 -17.45 -9.63 3.19
N LEU A 210 -18.36 -8.67 3.23
CA LEU A 210 -18.29 -7.48 4.06
C LEU A 210 -19.22 -7.68 5.25
N HIS A 211 -18.66 -8.02 6.41
CA HIS A 211 -19.41 -8.27 7.64
C HIS A 211 -20.01 -6.98 8.21
N LYS A 212 -19.27 -5.88 8.04
CA LYS A 212 -19.65 -4.55 8.52
C LYS A 212 -19.01 -3.50 7.61
N LEU A 213 -19.83 -2.53 7.21
CA LEU A 213 -19.39 -1.22 6.74
C LEU A 213 -20.24 -0.17 7.42
N GLU A 214 -19.63 0.62 8.29
CA GLU A 214 -20.17 1.90 8.72
C GLU A 214 -19.43 2.96 7.93
N PHE A 215 -20.16 3.75 7.15
CA PHE A 215 -19.60 4.76 6.27
C PHE A 215 -20.34 6.07 6.45
N GLN A 216 -19.59 7.16 6.51
CA GLN A 216 -20.13 8.50 6.58
C GLN A 216 -19.40 9.41 5.59
N TYR A 217 -20.17 10.26 4.90
CA TYR A 217 -19.67 11.28 3.99
C TYR A 217 -20.29 12.63 4.38
N GLY A 218 -19.45 13.54 4.89
CA GLY A 218 -19.91 14.77 5.52
C GLY A 218 -20.86 14.53 6.71
N SER A 219 -21.76 15.48 6.99
CA SER A 219 -22.76 15.36 8.06
C SER A 219 -24.05 14.65 7.63
N GLU A 220 -24.33 14.63 6.33
CA GLU A 220 -25.66 14.27 5.83
C GLU A 220 -25.80 12.81 5.44
N THR A 221 -24.70 12.18 5.02
CA THR A 221 -24.74 10.83 4.47
C THR A 221 -24.18 9.80 5.44
N LYS A 222 -24.97 8.79 5.75
CA LYS A 222 -24.63 7.65 6.62
C LYS A 222 -25.14 6.35 6.02
N ILE A 223 -24.24 5.37 5.91
CA ILE A 223 -24.52 4.05 5.35
C ILE A 223 -24.03 3.01 6.35
N ASN A 224 -24.91 2.10 6.76
CA ASN A 224 -24.56 0.91 7.52
C ASN A 224 -25.05 -0.31 6.74
N LEU A 225 -24.11 -1.12 6.26
CA LEU A 225 -24.45 -2.31 5.49
C LEU A 225 -23.48 -3.47 5.78
N SER A 226 -23.95 -4.66 5.44
CA SER A 226 -23.15 -5.87 5.24
C SER A 226 -23.48 -6.45 3.87
N GLY A 227 -22.62 -7.30 3.33
CA GLY A 227 -22.89 -7.89 2.02
C GLY A 227 -21.86 -8.90 1.57
N GLU A 228 -22.10 -9.46 0.39
CA GLU A 228 -21.26 -10.44 -0.27
C GLU A 228 -21.20 -10.08 -1.76
N ILE A 229 -20.02 -10.14 -2.34
CA ILE A 229 -19.79 -9.99 -3.77
C ILE A 229 -19.00 -11.18 -4.31
N SER A 230 -19.50 -11.77 -5.40
CA SER A 230 -18.86 -12.95 -6.01
C SER A 230 -17.59 -12.62 -6.80
N ASP A 231 -17.47 -11.41 -7.34
CA ASP A 231 -16.28 -10.94 -8.06
C ASP A 231 -16.22 -9.40 -8.08
N TYR A 232 -15.45 -8.79 -7.17
CA TYR A 232 -15.27 -7.33 -7.15
C TYR A 232 -14.50 -6.79 -8.37
N SER A 233 -13.83 -7.65 -9.14
CA SER A 233 -13.09 -7.24 -10.34
C SER A 233 -13.99 -7.11 -11.58
N ASN A 234 -15.20 -7.70 -11.52
CA ASN A 234 -16.19 -7.65 -12.60
C ASN A 234 -17.59 -7.30 -12.09
N LEU A 235 -17.76 -6.05 -11.64
CA LEU A 235 -19.00 -5.55 -11.05
C LEU A 235 -20.25 -5.73 -11.95
N ASN A 236 -20.07 -5.71 -13.28
CA ASN A 236 -21.20 -5.81 -14.23
C ASN A 236 -21.78 -7.22 -14.34
N ASN A 237 -21.03 -8.25 -13.93
CA ASN A 237 -21.41 -9.65 -14.05
C ASN A 237 -21.16 -10.44 -12.75
N SER A 238 -21.22 -9.74 -11.62
CA SER A 238 -21.08 -10.34 -10.29
C SER A 238 -22.44 -10.38 -9.59
N ASP A 239 -22.67 -11.46 -8.86
CA ASP A 239 -23.73 -11.49 -7.86
C ASP A 239 -23.34 -10.58 -6.70
N LEU A 240 -24.27 -9.71 -6.29
CA LEU A 240 -24.13 -8.82 -5.14
C LEU A 240 -25.33 -9.03 -4.22
N LYS A 241 -25.06 -9.34 -2.96
CA LYS A 241 -26.06 -9.35 -1.90
C LYS A 241 -25.67 -8.27 -0.89
N ALA A 242 -26.61 -7.40 -0.56
CA ALA A 242 -26.42 -6.36 0.44
C ALA A 242 -27.59 -6.36 1.42
N ASP A 243 -27.27 -6.30 2.71
CA ASP A 243 -28.18 -6.04 3.80
C ASP A 243 -27.89 -4.63 4.33
N ILE A 244 -28.84 -3.72 4.13
CA ILE A 244 -28.71 -2.31 4.46
C ILE A 244 -29.49 -2.06 5.76
N ARG A 245 -28.76 -1.87 6.85
CA ARG A 245 -29.33 -1.55 8.17
C ARG A 245 -29.68 -0.08 8.30
N GLN A 246 -28.90 0.78 7.67
CA GLN A 246 -29.12 2.22 7.65
C GLN A 246 -28.68 2.83 6.32
N LEU A 247 -29.54 3.66 5.75
CA LEU A 247 -29.21 4.50 4.60
C LEU A 247 -29.85 5.88 4.80
N LYS A 248 -29.01 6.89 5.03
CA LYS A 248 -29.36 8.30 4.94
C LYS A 248 -28.42 8.90 3.89
N VAL A 249 -28.95 9.49 2.84
CA VAL A 249 -28.16 10.08 1.76
C VAL A 249 -28.95 11.25 1.16
N SER A 250 -28.26 12.34 0.82
CA SER A 250 -28.89 13.45 0.08
C SER A 250 -28.99 13.09 -1.41
N GLN A 251 -29.83 13.79 -2.18
CA GLN A 251 -29.89 13.57 -3.63
C GLN A 251 -28.56 13.91 -4.31
N ASP A 252 -27.93 15.01 -3.87
CA ASP A 252 -26.65 15.46 -4.40
C ASP A 252 -25.53 14.44 -4.11
N ASP A 253 -25.46 13.93 -2.88
CA ASP A 253 -24.47 12.93 -2.47
C ASP A 253 -24.68 11.61 -3.22
N LEU A 254 -25.94 11.21 -3.43
CA LEU A 254 -26.24 10.01 -4.21
C LEU A 254 -25.80 10.17 -5.67
N GLN A 255 -26.02 11.34 -6.28
CA GLN A 255 -25.54 11.66 -7.62
C GLN A 255 -24.00 11.60 -7.68
N GLU A 256 -23.33 12.20 -6.69
CA GLU A 256 -21.87 12.17 -6.56
C GLU A 256 -21.34 10.73 -6.47
N PHE A 257 -21.97 9.84 -5.69
CA PHE A 257 -21.55 8.45 -5.59
C PHE A 257 -21.78 7.67 -6.88
N ILE A 258 -22.89 7.90 -7.59
CA ILE A 258 -23.12 7.27 -8.89
C ILE A 258 -22.03 7.69 -9.89
N ARG A 259 -21.56 8.94 -9.83
CA ARG A 259 -20.47 9.46 -10.68
C ARG A 259 -19.12 8.78 -10.44
N VAL A 260 -18.90 8.11 -9.31
CA VAL A 260 -17.70 7.28 -9.07
C VAL A 260 -17.62 6.12 -10.07
N GLY A 261 -18.78 5.52 -10.42
CA GLY A 261 -18.88 4.45 -11.42
C GLY A 261 -19.26 4.94 -12.83
N ALA A 262 -20.04 6.02 -12.91
CA ALA A 262 -20.60 6.56 -14.15
C ALA A 262 -20.42 8.09 -14.20
N LEU A 263 -19.22 8.54 -14.61
CA LEU A 263 -18.77 9.95 -14.57
C LEU A 263 -19.77 10.98 -15.10
N ASN A 264 -20.54 10.63 -16.14
CA ASN A 264 -21.48 11.55 -16.81
C ASN A 264 -22.92 11.44 -16.28
N TYR A 265 -23.14 10.79 -15.14
CA TYR A 265 -24.48 10.64 -14.58
C TYR A 265 -25.03 11.98 -14.08
N GLU A 266 -26.29 12.26 -14.41
CA GLU A 266 -27.07 13.36 -13.86
C GLU A 266 -28.38 12.78 -13.31
N SER A 267 -28.76 13.22 -12.11
CA SER A 267 -30.03 12.84 -11.54
C SER A 267 -31.18 13.40 -12.38
N PRO A 268 -32.25 12.63 -12.61
CA PRO A 268 -33.45 13.14 -13.25
C PRO A 268 -34.01 14.32 -12.47
N ILE A 269 -34.58 15.29 -13.18
CA ILE A 269 -35.35 16.38 -12.55
C ILE A 269 -36.53 15.75 -11.81
N GLN A 270 -36.56 15.91 -10.49
CA GLN A 270 -37.71 15.49 -9.68
C GLN A 270 -38.87 16.47 -9.95
N LEU A 271 -40.02 15.92 -10.35
CA LEU A 271 -41.26 16.67 -10.59
C LEU A 271 -41.97 17.03 -9.29
#